data_AF-A0A3D4KML2-F1
#
_entry.id   AF-A0A3D4KML2-F1
#
_cell.length_a   1.000
_cell.length_b   1.000
_cell.length_c   1.000
_cell.angle_alpha   90.00
_cell.angle_beta   90.00
_cell.angle_gamma   90.00
#
_symmetry.space_group_name_H-M   'P 1'
#
loop_
_entity.id
_entity.type
_entity.pdbx_description
1 polymer ?
#
loop_
_entity_poly.entity_id
_entity_poly.type
_entity_poly.pdbx_seq_one_letter_code
_entity_poly.pdbx_strand_id
1 'polypeptide(L)'
;MIGDLFRQSKYAALVWLAFRLYLGITWLSLGIGKLTGGFDAQGFLSNAVANPVMREGSMVYPNYVAFLEYFALPYAGMFNVVIPLGEILVGLGLIGGCSKLCV
;
A
#
# COMPACT_ATOMS: atom_id res chain seq x y z
N MET A 1 10.45 30.81 1.71
CA MET A 1 10.21 31.44 3.02
C MET A 1 9.17 30.71 3.89
N ILE A 2 8.19 29.95 3.37
CA ILE A 2 7.31 29.08 4.20
C ILE A 2 7.94 27.70 4.47
N GLY A 3 8.68 27.16 3.50
CA GLY A 3 9.32 25.85 3.62
C GLY A 3 10.35 25.74 4.76
N ASP A 4 11.05 26.84 5.06
CA ASP A 4 12.11 26.88 6.08
C ASP A 4 11.53 26.86 7.51
N LEU A 5 10.32 27.39 7.70
CA LEU A 5 9.62 27.44 9.01
C LEU A 5 9.17 26.04 9.48
N PHE A 6 8.73 25.18 8.55
CA PHE A 6 8.39 23.78 8.84
C PHE A 6 9.63 22.90 9.01
N ARG A 7 10.73 23.24 8.34
CA ARG A 7 11.95 22.42 8.30
C ARG A 7 12.86 22.60 9.53
N GLN A 8 12.81 23.76 10.19
CA GLN A 8 13.61 24.04 11.39
C GLN A 8 12.90 23.75 12.73
N SER A 9 11.58 23.58 12.73
CA SER A 9 10.84 23.35 13.97
C SER A 9 10.97 21.91 14.46
N LYS A 10 11.63 21.72 15.61
CA LYS A 10 11.73 20.43 16.32
C LYS A 10 10.35 19.79 16.56
N TYR A 11 9.32 20.61 16.72
CA TYR A 11 7.94 20.15 16.91
C TYR A 11 7.34 19.55 15.64
N ALA A 12 7.59 20.14 14.47
CA ALA A 12 7.11 19.59 13.20
C ALA A 12 7.77 18.24 12.87
N ALA A 13 9.05 18.10 13.17
CA ALA A 13 9.78 16.83 13.05
C ALA A 13 9.20 15.74 13.98
N LEU A 14 8.87 16.10 15.23
CA LEU A 14 8.28 15.17 16.19
C LEU A 14 6.87 14.71 15.78
N VAL A 15 6.02 15.62 15.29
CA VAL A 15 4.68 15.29 14.79
C VAL A 15 4.78 14.36 13.57
N TRP A 16 5.70 14.65 12.65
CA TRP A 16 5.93 13.80 11.48
C TRP A 16 6.42 12.40 11.87
N LEU A 17 7.27 12.30 12.89
CA LEU A 17 7.74 11.03 13.44
C LEU A 17 6.59 10.23 14.07
N ALA A 18 5.71 10.87 14.85
CA ALA A 18 4.55 10.23 15.46
C ALA A 18 3.58 9.69 14.40
N PHE A 19 3.29 10.49 13.36
CA PHE A 19 2.45 10.07 12.24
C PHE A 19 3.06 8.88 11.49
N ARG A 20 4.38 8.90 11.26
CA ARG A 20 5.09 7.81 10.58
C ARG A 20 5.10 6.51 11.38
N LEU A 21 5.32 6.58 12.71
CA LEU A 21 5.25 5.42 13.60
C LEU A 21 3.84 4.83 13.62
N TYR A 22 2.82 5.69 13.72
CA TYR A 22 1.43 5.25 13.69
C TYR A 22 1.12 4.50 12.38
N LEU A 23 1.41 5.12 11.23
CA LEU A 23 1.21 4.47 9.93
C LEU A 23 2.01 3.17 9.79
N GLY A 24 3.27 3.16 10.25
CA GLY A 24 4.12 1.97 10.18
C GLY A 24 3.58 0.80 11.00
N ILE A 25 3.12 1.06 12.22
CA ILE A 25 2.48 0.05 13.09
C ILE A 25 1.17 -0.43 12.48
N THR A 26 0.35 0.48 11.95
CA THR A 26 -0.91 0.13 11.29
C THR A 26 -0.66 -0.79 10.09
N TRP A 27 0.28 -0.47 9.20
CA TRP A 27 0.64 -1.30 8.06
C TRP A 27 1.16 -2.69 8.47
N LEU A 28 1.97 -2.75 9.53
CA LEU A 28 2.49 -4.01 10.05
C LEU A 28 1.38 -4.88 10.66
N SER A 29 0.49 -4.29 11.45
CA SER A 29 -0.65 -4.98 12.06
C SER A 29 -1.63 -5.50 11.00
N LEU A 30 -1.93 -4.70 9.98
CA LEU A 30 -2.78 -5.09 8.85
C LEU A 30 -2.14 -6.21 8.02
N GLY A 31 -0.84 -6.10 7.72
CA GLY A 31 -0.13 -7.13 6.97
C GLY A 31 -0.07 -8.47 7.70
N ILE A 32 0.21 -8.47 9.02
CA ILE A 32 0.16 -9.67 9.86
C ILE A 32 -1.26 -10.22 9.91
N GLY A 33 -2.27 -9.37 10.11
CA GLY A 33 -3.67 -9.77 10.13
C GLY A 33 -4.14 -10.40 8.82
N LYS A 34 -3.62 -9.93 7.68
CA LYS A 34 -3.90 -10.53 6.36
C LYS A 34 -3.20 -11.86 6.14
N LEU A 35 -2.00 -12.04 6.70
CA LEU A 35 -1.30 -13.33 6.68
C LEU A 35 -2.00 -14.39 7.56
N THR A 36 -2.53 -14.01 8.71
CA THR A 36 -3.20 -14.95 9.63
C THR A 36 -4.68 -15.14 9.34
N GLY A 37 -5.35 -14.15 8.73
CA GLY A 37 -6.79 -14.13 8.49
C GLY A 37 -7.24 -14.70 7.13
N GLY A 38 -6.33 -15.19 6.28
CA GLY A 38 -6.68 -15.78 4.99
C GLY A 38 -7.09 -14.75 3.93
N PHE A 39 -6.21 -13.78 3.65
CA PHE A 39 -6.43 -12.80 2.59
C PHE A 39 -6.50 -13.47 1.20
N ASP A 40 -7.58 -13.20 0.47
CA ASP A 40 -7.75 -13.63 -0.92
C ASP A 40 -7.92 -12.44 -1.88
N ALA A 41 -6.89 -12.21 -2.68
CA ALA A 41 -6.83 -11.21 -3.73
C ALA A 41 -7.69 -11.59 -4.95
N GLN A 42 -8.10 -12.86 -5.13
CA GLN A 42 -8.99 -13.23 -6.24
C GLN A 42 -10.29 -12.45 -6.21
N GLY A 43 -10.87 -12.24 -5.02
CA GLY A 43 -12.10 -11.45 -4.86
C GLY A 43 -11.90 -9.99 -5.31
N PHE A 44 -10.78 -9.38 -4.96
CA PHE A 44 -10.47 -7.99 -5.34
C PHE A 44 -10.17 -7.86 -6.84
N LEU A 45 -9.40 -8.81 -7.39
CA LEU A 45 -9.02 -8.81 -8.81
C LEU A 45 -10.22 -9.12 -9.71
N SER A 46 -11.08 -10.06 -9.32
CA SER A 46 -12.30 -10.40 -10.05
C SER A 46 -13.28 -9.22 -10.07
N ASN A 47 -13.43 -8.51 -8.95
CA ASN A 47 -14.27 -7.31 -8.90
C ASN A 47 -13.71 -6.16 -9.74
N ALA A 48 -12.38 -6.04 -9.85
CA ALA A 48 -11.72 -5.03 -10.67
C ALA A 48 -11.86 -5.31 -12.18
N VAL A 49 -11.88 -6.59 -12.59
CA VAL A 49 -12.20 -7.00 -13.96
C VAL A 49 -13.69 -6.81 -14.26
N ALA A 50 -14.57 -7.11 -13.31
CA ALA A 50 -16.02 -6.96 -13.47
C ALA A 50 -16.49 -5.50 -13.52
N ASN A 51 -15.78 -4.57 -12.86
CA ASN A 51 -16.08 -3.14 -12.85
C ASN A 51 -14.93 -2.32 -13.44
N PRO A 52 -14.63 -2.46 -14.73
CA PRO A 52 -13.56 -1.70 -15.35
C PRO A 52 -13.91 -0.21 -15.37
N VAL A 53 -12.91 0.67 -15.30
CA VAL A 53 -13.13 2.11 -15.37
C VAL A 53 -13.63 2.47 -16.77
N MET A 54 -14.92 2.78 -16.86
CA MET A 54 -15.60 3.17 -18.09
C MET A 54 -15.66 4.70 -18.19
N ARG A 55 -15.38 5.24 -19.38
CA ARG A 55 -15.66 6.65 -19.71
C ARG A 55 -16.36 6.68 -21.05
N GLU A 56 -17.50 7.36 -21.10
CA GLU A 56 -18.31 7.53 -22.33
C GLU A 56 -18.67 6.20 -23.03
N GLY A 57 -18.89 5.12 -22.25
CA GLY A 57 -19.26 3.81 -22.79
C GLY A 57 -18.10 2.99 -23.36
N SER A 58 -16.86 3.50 -23.28
CA SER A 58 -15.64 2.78 -23.67
C SER A 58 -14.77 2.49 -22.44
N MET A 59 -14.09 1.34 -22.47
CA MET A 59 -13.07 1.01 -21.47
C MET A 59 -11.89 1.98 -21.62
N VAL A 60 -11.57 2.71 -20.55
CA VAL A 60 -10.44 3.65 -20.56
C VAL A 60 -9.09 2.91 -20.59
N TYR A 61 -9.04 1.72 -19.98
CA TYR A 61 -7.82 0.94 -19.84
C TYR A 61 -8.01 -0.54 -20.21
N PRO A 62 -8.28 -0.87 -21.48
CA PRO A 62 -8.51 -2.25 -21.92
C PRO A 62 -7.29 -3.15 -21.68
N ASN A 63 -6.07 -2.62 -21.88
CA ASN A 63 -4.83 -3.37 -21.63
C ASN A 63 -4.61 -3.70 -20.14
N TYR A 64 -5.08 -2.82 -19.24
CA TYR A 64 -4.99 -3.08 -17.79
C TYR A 64 -5.96 -4.19 -17.38
N VAL A 65 -7.19 -4.14 -17.88
CA VAL A 65 -8.19 -5.19 -17.64
C VAL A 65 -7.73 -6.55 -18.19
N ALA A 66 -7.17 -6.57 -19.40
CA ALA A 66 -6.58 -7.77 -19.99
C ALA A 66 -5.41 -8.33 -19.14
N PHE A 67 -4.54 -7.46 -18.59
CA PHE A 67 -3.49 -7.91 -17.67
C PHE A 67 -4.07 -8.52 -16.39
N LEU A 68 -5.11 -7.91 -15.82
CA LEU A 68 -5.76 -8.45 -14.63
C LEU A 68 -6.37 -9.84 -14.91
N GLU A 69 -6.97 -10.03 -16.08
CA GLU A 69 -7.63 -11.28 -16.47
C GLU A 69 -6.64 -12.41 -16.80
N TYR A 70 -5.61 -12.13 -17.62
CA TYR A 70 -4.69 -13.16 -18.11
C TYR A 70 -3.48 -13.41 -17.19
N PHE A 71 -3.14 -12.45 -16.32
CA PHE A 71 -1.97 -12.57 -15.44
C PHE A 71 -2.35 -12.51 -13.97
N ALA A 72 -3.12 -11.49 -13.55
CA ALA A 72 -3.38 -11.32 -12.12
C ALA A 72 -4.32 -12.38 -11.54
N LEU A 73 -5.39 -12.77 -12.25
CA LEU A 73 -6.31 -13.83 -11.82
C LEU A 73 -5.65 -15.23 -11.68
N PRO A 74 -4.94 -15.76 -12.70
CA PRO A 74 -4.35 -17.11 -12.58
C PRO A 74 -3.21 -17.17 -11.56
N TYR A 75 -2.50 -16.07 -11.32
CA TYR A 75 -1.43 -16.00 -10.32
C TYR A 75 -1.87 -15.34 -8.99
N ALA A 76 -3.17 -15.16 -8.75
CA ALA A 76 -3.70 -14.50 -7.56
C ALA A 76 -3.22 -15.12 -6.24
N GLY A 77 -2.99 -16.43 -6.21
CA GLY A 77 -2.42 -17.12 -5.04
C GLY A 77 -1.03 -16.61 -4.63
N MET A 78 -0.21 -16.16 -5.58
CA MET A 78 1.07 -15.51 -5.26
C MET A 78 0.85 -14.12 -4.68
N PHE A 79 -0.11 -13.36 -5.20
CA PHE A 79 -0.49 -12.05 -4.66
C PHE A 79 -1.02 -12.13 -3.23
N ASN A 80 -1.68 -13.23 -2.85
CA ASN A 80 -2.15 -13.47 -1.48
C ASN A 80 -1.01 -13.51 -0.46
N VAL A 81 0.22 -13.81 -0.88
CA VAL A 81 1.40 -13.84 -0.02
C VAL A 81 2.26 -12.59 -0.20
N VAL A 82 2.47 -12.17 -1.46
CA VAL A 82 3.31 -11.01 -1.81
C VAL A 82 2.71 -9.71 -1.28
N ILE A 83 1.40 -9.51 -1.36
CA ILE A 83 0.75 -8.29 -0.89
C ILE A 83 0.94 -8.14 0.63
N PRO A 84 0.51 -9.09 1.49
CA PRO A 84 0.70 -8.97 2.93
C PRO A 84 2.16 -8.87 3.36
N LEU A 85 3.08 -9.58 2.69
CA LEU A 85 4.53 -9.40 2.93
C LEU A 85 4.98 -7.99 2.59
N GLY A 86 4.52 -7.41 1.49
CA GLY A 86 4.76 -6.02 1.11
C GLY A 86 4.24 -5.04 2.17
N GLU A 87 3.05 -5.28 2.71
CA GLU A 87 2.46 -4.47 3.79
C GLU A 87 3.36 -4.46 5.04
N ILE A 88 3.88 -5.63 5.42
CA ILE A 88 4.80 -5.77 6.56
C ILE A 88 6.13 -5.09 6.27
N LEU A 89 6.70 -5.28 5.08
CA LEU A 89 7.98 -4.65 4.70
C LEU A 89 7.87 -3.12 4.64
N VAL A 90 6.75 -2.59 4.15
CA VAL A 90 6.47 -1.14 4.18
C VAL A 90 6.31 -0.66 5.62
N GLY A 91 5.58 -1.38 6.47
CA GLY A 91 5.47 -1.07 7.90
C GLY A 91 6.83 -1.05 8.60
N LEU A 92 7.66 -2.06 8.35
CA LEU A 92 9.04 -2.14 8.84
C LEU A 92 9.93 -1.04 8.26
N GLY A 93 9.76 -0.64 7.01
CA GLY A 93 10.49 0.47 6.40
C GLY A 93 10.07 1.85 6.94
N LEU A 94 8.79 2.01 7.28
CA LEU A 94 8.27 3.22 7.92
C LEU A 94 8.81 3.35 9.35
N ILE A 95 8.84 2.26 10.12
CA ILE A 95 9.39 2.23 11.50
C ILE A 95 10.92 2.29 11.47
N GLY A 96 11.57 1.45 10.65
CA GLY A 96 13.02 1.28 10.57
C GLY A 96 13.75 2.41 9.83
N GLY A 97 13.06 3.23 9.04
CA GLY A 97 13.60 4.46 8.45
C GLY A 97 14.08 5.49 9.50
N CYS A 98 13.88 5.21 10.79
CA CYS A 98 14.47 5.90 11.93
C CYS A 98 16.02 6.02 11.87
N SER A 99 16.73 5.19 11.10
CA SER A 99 18.21 5.24 11.05
C SER A 99 18.80 6.45 10.32
N LYS A 100 18.02 7.20 9.52
CA LYS A 100 18.58 8.28 8.67
C LYS A 100 17.98 9.68 8.85
N LEU A 101 17.00 9.88 9.73
CA LEU A 101 16.43 11.21 9.91
C LEU A 101 16.04 11.47 11.37
N CYS A 102 17.07 11.66 12.17
CA CYS A 102 17.00 12.44 13.40
C CYS A 102 18.23 13.36 13.37
N VAL A 103 18.18 14.41 12.53
CA VAL A 103 18.93 15.69 12.50
C VAL A 103 18.74 16.32 11.13
#